data_AF-A0A969EUF5-F1
#
_entry.id   AF-A0A969EUF5-F1
#
_cell.length_a   1.000
_cell.length_b   1.000
_cell.length_c   1.000
_cell.angle_alpha   90.00
_cell.angle_beta   90.00
_cell.angle_gamma   90.00
#
_symmetry.space_group_name_H-M   'P 1'
#
loop_
_entity.id
_entity.type
_entity.pdbx_description
1 polymer ?
#
loop_
_entity_poly.entity_id
_entity_poly.type
_entity_poly.pdbx_seq_one_letter_code
_entity_poly.pdbx_strand_id
1 'polypeptide(L)'
;MIQTSKYIDLTVPVKSKDDSQIDHQLLFDQVTGLYNHSAFHFYLGQEIKRADRYQKVFAVALIGIDDFAYYNEANSYIEGDLMLRKIGQAIRSSIRDVDVIARFSDDQYSLLLTETEEKKAFLVAERIKREISSCYRQKINR
;
A
#
# COMPACT_ATOMS: atom_id res chain seq x y z
N MET A 1 6.44 -7.03 13.72
CA MET A 1 6.75 -5.58 13.55
C MET A 1 6.41 -5.24 12.11
N ILE A 2 6.76 -4.08 11.54
CA ILE A 2 6.64 -3.88 10.08
C ILE A 2 8.06 -3.68 9.55
N GLN A 3 8.49 -4.54 8.64
CA GLN A 3 9.68 -4.41 7.86
C GLN A 3 9.35 -3.45 6.73
N THR A 4 9.80 -2.21 6.88
CA THR A 4 9.93 -1.25 5.76
C THR A 4 11.06 -1.65 4.80
N SER A 5 11.71 -2.80 4.99
CA SER A 5 12.86 -3.24 4.21
C SER A 5 12.50 -4.38 3.25
N LYS A 6 11.95 -4.02 2.09
CA LYS A 6 12.41 -4.51 0.77
C LYS A 6 11.55 -3.84 -0.30
N TYR A 7 12.18 -2.99 -1.10
CA TYR A 7 11.60 -2.24 -2.22
C TYR A 7 10.80 -0.97 -1.87
N ILE A 8 11.54 0.09 -1.55
CA ILE A 8 11.19 1.42 -2.04
C ILE A 8 11.91 1.54 -3.38
N ASP A 9 11.22 1.26 -4.50
CA ASP A 9 11.77 1.57 -5.82
C ASP A 9 11.57 3.08 -6.03
N LEU A 10 12.64 3.81 -5.73
CA LEU A 10 12.58 5.25 -5.46
C LEU A 10 12.46 6.12 -6.70
N THR A 11 12.60 5.57 -7.90
CA THR A 11 12.29 6.28 -9.14
C THR A 11 12.20 5.23 -10.24
N VAL A 12 11.01 4.95 -10.75
CA VAL A 12 10.88 4.03 -11.89
C VAL A 12 11.19 4.83 -13.17
N PRO A 13 12.31 4.61 -13.87
CA PRO A 13 12.48 5.16 -15.21
C PRO A 13 11.48 4.50 -16.14
N VAL A 14 10.68 5.34 -16.79
CA VAL A 14 9.53 4.93 -17.60
C VAL A 14 9.95 4.09 -18.81
N LYS A 15 9.46 2.83 -18.88
CA LYS A 15 9.30 2.09 -20.14
C LYS A 15 7.89 1.51 -20.19
N SER A 16 7.10 2.00 -21.14
CA SER A 16 5.71 1.60 -21.38
C SER A 16 5.62 0.13 -21.85
N LYS A 17 4.79 -0.68 -21.19
CA LYS A 17 4.23 -1.91 -21.75
C LYS A 17 2.71 -1.91 -21.55
N ASP A 18 2.03 -2.42 -22.58
CA ASP A 18 0.62 -2.25 -22.95
C ASP A 18 -0.45 -2.21 -21.85
N ASP A 19 -1.46 -1.37 -22.13
CA ASP A 19 -2.71 -1.22 -21.40
C ASP A 19 -3.56 -2.51 -21.48
N SER A 20 -3.51 -3.33 -20.43
CA SER A 20 -4.47 -4.41 -20.25
C SER A 20 -5.83 -3.85 -19.82
N GLN A 21 -6.89 -4.24 -20.55
CA GLN A 21 -8.28 -3.96 -20.18
C GLN A 21 -8.55 -4.47 -18.77
N ILE A 22 -9.03 -3.58 -17.88
CA ILE A 22 -9.41 -3.98 -16.53
C ILE A 22 -10.77 -4.66 -16.58
N ASP A 23 -10.88 -5.87 -16.04
CA ASP A 23 -12.17 -6.43 -15.67
C ASP A 23 -12.72 -5.63 -14.47
N HIS A 24 -13.73 -4.81 -14.73
CA HIS A 24 -14.36 -3.94 -13.72
C HIS A 24 -15.01 -4.73 -12.57
N GLN A 25 -15.20 -6.05 -12.69
CA GLN A 25 -16.01 -6.80 -11.73
C GLN A 25 -15.37 -6.98 -10.35
N LEU A 26 -14.05 -6.79 -10.17
CA LEU A 26 -13.45 -6.85 -8.83
C LEU A 26 -12.25 -5.89 -8.74
N LEU A 27 -12.49 -4.57 -8.69
CA LEU A 27 -11.41 -3.58 -8.43
C LEU A 27 -10.91 -3.60 -6.98
N PHE A 28 -11.68 -4.20 -6.08
CA PHE A 28 -11.45 -4.12 -4.64
C PHE A 28 -11.14 -5.50 -4.06
N ASP A 29 -10.21 -5.51 -3.10
CA ASP A 29 -9.94 -6.67 -2.25
C ASP A 29 -11.10 -6.89 -1.27
N GLN A 30 -11.60 -8.12 -1.19
CA GLN A 30 -12.81 -8.45 -0.42
C GLN A 30 -12.59 -8.38 1.10
N VAL A 31 -11.34 -8.55 1.56
CA VAL A 31 -11.04 -8.49 3.00
C VAL A 31 -10.92 -7.05 3.44
N THR A 32 -10.11 -6.25 2.76
CA THR A 32 -9.73 -4.90 3.20
C THR A 32 -10.62 -3.79 2.65
N GLY A 33 -11.34 -4.04 1.55
CA GLY A 33 -12.10 -3.02 0.82
C GLY A 33 -11.23 -2.01 0.08
N LEU A 34 -9.91 -2.19 0.06
CA LEU A 34 -8.96 -1.38 -0.69
C LEU A 34 -8.90 -1.84 -2.14
N TYR A 35 -8.22 -1.09 -3.01
CA TYR A 35 -7.93 -1.57 -4.35
C TYR A 35 -7.15 -2.89 -4.30
N ASN A 36 -7.30 -3.72 -5.32
CA ASN A 36 -6.46 -4.90 -5.47
C ASN A 36 -5.24 -4.62 -6.36
N HIS A 37 -4.40 -5.64 -6.51
CA HIS A 37 -3.22 -5.61 -7.36
C HIS A 37 -3.50 -5.12 -8.79
N SER A 38 -4.58 -5.61 -9.43
CA SER A 38 -4.94 -5.21 -10.80
C SER A 38 -5.28 -3.73 -10.92
N ALA A 39 -6.09 -3.22 -9.97
CA ALA A 39 -6.44 -1.81 -9.91
C ALA A 39 -5.20 -0.93 -9.67
N PHE A 40 -4.28 -1.38 -8.80
CA PHE A 40 -3.01 -0.67 -8.59
C PHE A 40 -2.20 -0.49 -9.87
N HIS A 41 -2.01 -1.58 -10.64
CA HIS A 41 -1.26 -1.52 -11.91
C HIS A 41 -1.89 -0.58 -12.92
N PHE A 42 -3.23 -0.56 -12.99
CA PHE A 42 -3.93 0.38 -13.86
C PHE A 42 -3.66 1.84 -13.46
N TYR A 43 -3.83 2.19 -12.17
CA TYR A 43 -3.57 3.55 -11.70
C TYR A 43 -2.08 3.93 -11.83
N LEU A 44 -1.17 2.99 -11.63
CA LEU A 44 0.25 3.18 -11.85
C LEU A 44 0.54 3.50 -13.33
N GLY A 45 -0.04 2.75 -14.27
CA GLY A 45 0.09 3.03 -15.71
C GLY A 45 -0.43 4.43 -16.09
N GLN A 46 -1.54 4.84 -15.49
CA GLN A 46 -2.11 6.19 -15.66
C GLN A 46 -1.17 7.28 -15.11
N GLU A 47 -0.62 7.07 -13.91
CA GLU A 47 0.29 8.04 -13.28
C GLU A 47 1.63 8.13 -14.01
N ILE A 48 2.15 7.02 -14.54
CA ILE A 48 3.35 7.00 -15.40
C ILE A 48 3.14 7.91 -16.62
N LYS A 49 2.01 7.76 -17.34
CA LYS A 49 1.66 8.59 -18.50
C LYS A 49 1.51 10.07 -18.13
N ARG A 50 0.92 10.35 -16.96
CA ARG A 50 0.72 11.71 -16.43
C ARG A 50 2.05 12.37 -16.06
N ALA A 51 2.91 11.64 -15.34
CA ALA A 51 4.22 12.10 -14.92
C ALA A 51 5.12 12.44 -16.11
N ASP A 52 5.13 11.58 -17.13
CA ASP A 52 5.86 11.82 -18.38
C ASP A 52 5.35 13.07 -19.12
N ARG A 53 4.01 13.19 -19.28
CA ARG A 53 3.41 14.35 -19.96
C ARG A 53 3.71 15.68 -19.28
N TYR A 54 3.62 15.73 -17.95
CA TYR A 54 3.72 16.97 -17.19
C TYR A 54 5.09 17.18 -16.53
N GLN A 55 6.05 16.29 -16.79
CA GLN A 55 7.38 16.30 -16.19
C GLN A 55 7.29 16.38 -14.65
N LYS A 56 6.40 15.56 -14.08
CA LYS A 56 6.19 15.42 -12.64
C LYS A 56 6.79 14.11 -12.16
N VAL A 57 7.02 14.02 -10.86
CA VAL A 57 7.52 12.81 -10.20
C VAL A 57 6.41 12.17 -9.38
N PHE A 58 6.50 10.89 -9.15
CA PHE A 58 5.66 10.15 -8.21
C PHE A 58 6.53 9.13 -7.48
N ALA A 59 6.02 8.57 -6.38
CA ALA A 59 6.71 7.52 -5.65
C ALA A 59 5.81 6.29 -5.50
N VAL A 60 6.45 5.12 -5.45
CA VAL A 60 5.79 3.85 -5.14
C VAL A 60 6.43 3.26 -3.89
N ALA A 61 5.61 2.70 -3.02
CA ALA A 61 6.09 1.99 -1.83
C ALA A 61 5.37 0.66 -1.66
N LEU A 62 6.10 -0.36 -1.24
CA LEU A 62 5.56 -1.64 -0.81
C LEU A 62 5.71 -1.76 0.71
N ILE A 63 4.64 -2.15 1.39
CA ILE A 63 4.57 -2.26 2.85
C ILE A 63 4.17 -3.69 3.18
N GLY A 64 5.03 -4.44 3.87
CA GLY A 64 4.74 -5.78 4.36
C GLY A 64 4.42 -5.81 5.86
N ILE A 65 3.64 -6.80 6.28
CA ILE A 65 3.37 -7.08 7.69
C ILE A 65 4.31 -8.19 8.16
N ASP A 66 5.16 -7.94 9.16
CA ASP A 66 6.06 -8.99 9.64
C ASP A 66 5.28 -10.07 10.37
N ASP A 67 5.74 -11.31 10.19
CA ASP A 67 5.25 -12.48 10.92
C ASP A 67 3.73 -12.69 10.77
N PHE A 68 3.11 -12.22 9.67
CA PHE A 68 1.67 -12.35 9.46
C PHE A 68 1.20 -13.82 9.45
N ALA A 69 1.97 -14.69 8.79
CA ALA A 69 1.70 -16.12 8.80
C ALA A 69 1.71 -16.71 10.22
N TYR A 70 2.73 -16.36 11.02
CA TYR A 70 2.82 -16.78 12.42
C TYR A 70 1.68 -16.22 13.27
N TYR A 71 1.27 -14.96 13.03
CA TYR A 71 0.10 -14.38 13.68
C TYR A 71 -1.17 -15.18 13.36
N ASN A 72 -1.37 -15.56 12.09
CA ASN A 72 -2.51 -16.39 11.70
C ASN A 72 -2.46 -17.81 12.27
N GLU A 73 -1.28 -18.41 12.40
CA GLU A 73 -1.12 -19.73 13.04
C GLU A 73 -1.41 -19.68 14.54
N ALA A 74 -0.98 -18.62 15.22
CA ALA A 74 -1.22 -18.42 16.65
C ALA A 74 -2.66 -17.95 16.95
N ASN A 75 -3.38 -17.44 15.95
CA ASN A 75 -4.73 -16.92 16.08
C ASN A 75 -5.67 -17.61 15.08
N SER A 76 -6.81 -17.00 14.77
CA SER A 76 -7.68 -17.47 13.68
C SER A 76 -7.52 -16.57 12.46
N TYR A 77 -7.83 -17.10 11.27
CA TYR A 77 -7.89 -16.31 10.04
C TYR A 77 -8.83 -15.09 10.15
N ILE A 78 -9.88 -15.18 10.98
CA ILE A 78 -10.80 -14.06 11.24
C ILE A 78 -10.06 -12.90 11.93
N GLU A 79 -9.20 -13.20 12.91
CA GLU A 79 -8.37 -12.18 13.56
C GLU A 79 -7.32 -11.61 12.59
N GLY A 80 -6.78 -12.46 11.71
CA GLY A 80 -5.92 -12.03 10.59
C GLY A 80 -6.59 -11.01 9.68
N ASP A 81 -7.80 -11.30 9.22
CA ASP A 81 -8.61 -10.41 8.38
C ASP A 81 -8.92 -9.08 9.08
N LEU A 82 -9.26 -9.13 10.38
CA LEU A 82 -9.46 -7.92 11.19
C LEU A 82 -8.18 -7.10 11.31
N MET A 83 -7.03 -7.76 11.42
CA MET A 83 -5.74 -7.09 11.46
C MET A 83 -5.42 -6.39 10.14
N LEU A 84 -5.62 -7.09 9.01
CA LEU A 84 -5.45 -6.53 7.66
C LEU A 84 -6.36 -5.32 7.43
N ARG A 85 -7.63 -5.37 7.85
CA ARG A 85 -8.55 -4.23 7.77
C ARG A 85 -8.05 -3.02 8.55
N LYS A 86 -7.57 -3.24 9.79
CA LYS A 86 -7.07 -2.16 10.66
C LYS A 86 -5.80 -1.52 10.10
N ILE A 87 -4.89 -2.33 9.58
CA ILE A 87 -3.67 -1.84 8.94
C ILE A 87 -4.05 -1.03 7.69
N GLY A 88 -4.92 -1.56 6.83
CA GLY A 88 -5.41 -0.85 5.66
C GLY A 88 -5.99 0.53 5.99
N GLN A 89 -6.80 0.63 7.05
CA GLN A 89 -7.35 1.90 7.55
C GLN A 89 -6.28 2.86 8.09
N ALA A 90 -5.30 2.34 8.84
CA ALA A 90 -4.18 3.14 9.36
C ALA A 90 -3.31 3.70 8.22
N ILE A 91 -3.05 2.91 7.19
CA ILE A 91 -2.33 3.37 6.00
C ILE A 91 -3.17 4.41 5.25
N ARG A 92 -4.47 4.15 5.01
CA ARG A 92 -5.36 5.06 4.29
C ARG A 92 -5.47 6.43 4.96
N SER A 93 -5.59 6.48 6.28
CA SER A 93 -5.60 7.74 7.05
C SER A 93 -4.25 8.46 7.06
N SER A 94 -3.17 7.77 6.69
CA SER A 94 -1.81 8.31 6.61
C SER A 94 -1.40 8.75 5.21
N ILE A 95 -2.29 8.74 4.22
CA ILE A 95 -2.03 9.21 2.83
C ILE A 95 -3.11 10.20 2.38
N ARG A 96 -2.89 10.91 1.27
CA ARG A 96 -3.86 11.87 0.73
C ARG A 96 -4.92 11.15 -0.10
N ASP A 97 -6.04 11.81 -0.36
CA ASP A 97 -7.11 11.21 -1.16
C ASP A 97 -6.70 10.88 -2.59
N VAL A 98 -5.81 11.69 -3.16
CA VAL A 98 -5.22 11.51 -4.50
C VAL A 98 -4.20 10.37 -4.57
N ASP A 99 -3.72 9.88 -3.42
CA ASP A 99 -2.78 8.77 -3.37
C ASP A 99 -3.56 7.45 -3.40
N VAL A 100 -3.01 6.44 -4.08
CA VAL A 100 -3.64 5.11 -4.22
C VAL A 100 -3.02 4.16 -3.23
N ILE A 101 -3.88 3.36 -2.59
CA ILE A 101 -3.49 2.22 -1.75
C ILE A 101 -4.19 0.97 -2.28
N ALA A 102 -3.44 -0.12 -2.40
CA ALA A 102 -3.97 -1.42 -2.77
C ALA A 102 -3.39 -2.53 -1.91
N ARG A 103 -4.14 -3.63 -1.79
CA ARG A 103 -3.61 -4.90 -1.29
C ARG A 103 -2.87 -5.61 -2.43
N PHE A 104 -1.57 -5.81 -2.24
CA PHE A 104 -0.67 -6.39 -3.24
C PHE A 104 -0.63 -7.91 -3.14
N SER A 105 -0.53 -8.43 -1.91
CA SER A 105 -0.54 -9.86 -1.59
C SER A 105 -1.30 -10.12 -0.28
N ASP A 106 -1.21 -11.33 0.26
CA ASP A 106 -1.86 -11.72 1.52
C ASP A 106 -1.49 -10.80 2.69
N ASP A 107 -0.25 -10.31 2.74
CA ASP A 107 0.33 -9.55 3.85
C ASP A 107 1.00 -8.24 3.41
N GLN A 108 0.87 -7.85 2.13
CA GLN A 108 1.50 -6.64 1.60
C GLN A 108 0.50 -5.65 0.99
N TYR A 109 0.84 -4.38 1.13
CA TYR A 109 0.15 -3.25 0.54
C TYR A 109 1.07 -2.49 -0.40
N SER A 110 0.54 -2.05 -1.54
CA SER A 110 1.22 -1.12 -2.44
C SER A 110 0.62 0.28 -2.34
N LEU A 111 1.50 1.28 -2.40
CA LEU A 111 1.15 2.69 -2.39
C LEU A 111 1.68 3.38 -3.64
N LEU A 112 0.86 4.28 -4.18
CA LEU A 112 1.23 5.21 -5.24
C LEU A 112 1.00 6.63 -4.72
N LEU A 113 2.09 7.36 -4.52
CA LEU A 113 2.10 8.71 -3.99
C LEU A 113 2.29 9.70 -5.15
N THR A 114 1.20 10.37 -5.52
CA THR A 114 1.19 11.29 -6.67
C THR A 114 1.99 12.55 -6.36
N GLU A 115 2.74 13.08 -7.33
CA GLU A 115 3.52 14.32 -7.15
C GLU A 115 4.39 14.33 -5.88
N THR A 116 4.99 13.19 -5.57
CA THR A 116 5.76 12.98 -4.33
C THR A 116 7.18 12.55 -4.64
N GLU A 117 8.13 13.38 -4.21
CA GLU A 117 9.55 13.08 -4.27
C GLU A 117 9.95 12.06 -3.19
N GLU A 118 11.04 11.35 -3.42
CA GLU A 118 11.65 10.36 -2.52
C GLU A 118 11.64 10.76 -1.04
N LYS A 119 12.16 11.95 -0.72
CA LYS A 119 12.28 12.40 0.69
C LYS A 119 10.91 12.49 1.37
N LYS A 120 9.89 12.96 0.64
CA LYS A 120 8.52 13.05 1.16
C LYS A 120 7.87 11.67 1.25
N ALA A 121 8.13 10.79 0.28
CA ALA A 121 7.65 9.41 0.31
C ALA A 121 8.20 8.66 1.54
N PHE A 122 9.48 8.85 1.88
CA PHE A 122 10.08 8.30 3.08
C PHE A 122 9.39 8.80 4.37
N LEU A 123 9.10 10.10 4.45
CA LEU A 123 8.37 10.66 5.60
C LEU A 123 6.94 10.08 5.73
N VAL A 124 6.26 9.81 4.61
CA VAL A 124 4.96 9.15 4.60
C VAL A 124 5.09 7.71 5.13
N ALA A 125 6.09 6.95 4.67
CA ALA A 125 6.35 5.60 5.17
C ALA A 125 6.62 5.57 6.69
N GLU A 126 7.43 6.51 7.19
CA GLU A 126 7.71 6.65 8.62
C GLU A 126 6.48 7.07 9.44
N ARG A 127 5.57 7.89 8.87
CA ARG A 127 4.28 8.20 9.49
C ARG A 127 3.41 6.94 9.60
N ILE A 128 3.26 6.20 8.50
CA ILE A 128 2.47 4.95 8.47
C ILE A 128 2.98 3.96 9.53
N LYS A 129 4.30 3.77 9.57
CA LYS A 129 4.94 2.88 10.55
C LYS A 129 4.62 3.28 12.00
N ARG A 130 4.63 4.58 12.29
CA ARG A 130 4.27 5.10 13.63
C ARG A 130 2.80 4.88 13.96
N GLU A 131 1.89 5.18 13.04
CA GLU A 131 0.45 4.99 13.24
C GLU A 131 0.12 3.52 13.51
N ILE A 132 0.64 2.61 12.69
CA ILE A 132 0.41 1.18 12.89
C ILE A 132 0.99 0.72 14.24
N SER A 133 2.21 1.14 14.57
CA SER A 133 2.84 0.81 15.86
C SER A 133 2.07 1.34 17.08
N SER A 134 1.39 2.48 16.94
CA SER A 134 0.52 3.05 17.98
C SER A 134 -0.74 2.20 18.19
N CYS A 135 -1.38 1.78 17.09
CA CYS A 135 -2.56 0.91 17.12
C CYS A 135 -2.32 -0.40 17.87
N TYR A 136 -1.13 -1.00 17.76
CA TYR A 136 -0.79 -2.23 18.49
C TYR A 136 -0.51 -2.01 19.98
N ARG A 137 0.17 -0.93 20.35
CA ARG A 137 0.50 -0.65 21.77
C ARG A 137 -0.74 -0.47 22.65
N GLN A 138 -1.84 0.04 22.08
CA GLN A 138 -3.09 0.25 22.83
C GLN A 138 -3.81 -1.05 23.19
N LYS A 139 -3.50 -2.18 22.54
CA LYS A 139 -4.10 -3.50 22.82
C LYS A 139 -3.37 -4.29 23.91
N ILE A 140 -2.10 -4.00 24.20
CA ILE A 140 -1.31 -4.73 25.21
C ILE A 140 -1.58 -4.20 26.64
N ASN A 141 -2.12 -2.99 26.75
CA ASN A 141 -2.40 -2.32 28.03
C ASN A 141 -3.91 -2.31 28.39
N ARG A 142 -4.71 -3.23 27.85
CA ARG A 142 -6.12 -3.44 28.21
C ARG A 142 -6.35 -4.92 28.47
#